data_AF-A0A966NMR3-F1
#
_entry.id   AF-A0A966NMR3-F1
#
_cell.length_a   1.000
_cell.length_b   1.000
_cell.length_c   1.000
_cell.angle_alpha   90.00
_cell.angle_beta   90.00
_cell.angle_gamma   90.00
#
_symmetry.space_group_name_H-M   'P 1'
#
loop_
_entity.id
_entity.type
_entity.pdbx_description
1 polymer ?
#
loop_
_entity_poly.entity_id
_entity_poly.type
_entity_poly.pdbx_seq_one_letter_code
_entity_poly.pdbx_strand_id
1 'polypeptide(L)' 'MQLTPVNVDSIDLSDPEFWVAPREHRESTFWTLRREAPIKFFKEMPLVNFPPGPGYYALTKHEDIWAVSRNP' A
#
# COMPACT_ATOMS: atom_id res chain seq x y z
N MET A 1 17.42 -6.89 8.73
CA MET A 1 15.96 -7.05 8.89
C MET A 1 15.55 -8.35 8.23
N GLN A 2 14.81 -9.20 8.93
CA GLN A 2 14.22 -10.40 8.35
C GLN A 2 12.85 -10.01 7.79
N LEU A 3 12.60 -10.29 6.51
CA LEU A 3 11.31 -10.07 5.87
C LEU A 3 10.46 -11.32 6.01
N THR A 4 9.22 -11.14 6.42
CA THR A 4 8.26 -12.25 6.54
C THR A 4 7.16 -12.09 5.49
N PRO A 5 6.77 -13.15 4.77
CA PRO A 5 5.61 -13.08 3.89
C PRO A 5 4.35 -12.69 4.68
N VAL A 6 3.59 -11.74 4.15
CA VAL A 6 2.27 -11.34 4.65
C VAL A 6 1.23 -11.86 3.67
N ASN A 7 0.02 -12.19 4.13
CA ASN A 7 -1.06 -12.52 3.19
C ASN A 7 -1.49 -11.25 2.44
N VAL A 8 -1.35 -11.24 1.11
CA VAL A 8 -1.64 -10.06 0.28
C VAL A 8 -3.11 -9.60 0.35
N ASP A 9 -4.03 -10.50 0.71
CA ASP A 9 -5.46 -10.18 0.82
C ASP A 9 -5.85 -9.63 2.20
N SER A 10 -4.97 -9.74 3.21
CA SER A 10 -5.17 -9.13 4.53
C SER A 10 -4.53 -7.75 4.67
N ILE A 11 -3.84 -7.25 3.63
CA ILE A 11 -3.17 -5.95 3.68
C ILE A 11 -4.23 -4.85 3.54
N ASP A 12 -4.19 -3.88 4.45
CA ASP A 12 -4.93 -2.63 4.36
C ASP A 12 -3.96 -1.45 4.57
N LEU A 13 -3.64 -0.72 3.49
CA LEU A 13 -2.77 0.45 3.55
C LEU A 13 -3.48 1.71 4.06
N SER A 14 -4.80 1.65 4.22
CA SER A 14 -5.62 2.73 4.76
C SER A 14 -5.85 2.63 6.26
N ASP A 15 -5.42 1.53 6.89
CA ASP A 15 -5.44 1.37 8.34
C ASP A 15 -4.37 2.28 9.01
N PRO A 16 -4.74 3.22 9.89
CA PRO A 16 -3.76 4.00 10.65
C PRO A 16 -2.81 3.15 11.49
N GLU A 17 -3.27 2.01 12.02
CA GLU A 17 -2.46 1.13 12.87
C GLU A 17 -1.29 0.52 12.08
N PHE A 18 -1.48 0.28 10.79
CA PHE A 18 -0.39 -0.16 9.90
C PHE A 18 0.78 0.83 9.88
N TRP A 19 0.48 2.14 9.88
CA TRP A 19 1.51 3.17 9.75
C TRP A 19 2.32 3.42 11.02
N VAL A 20 1.76 3.09 12.19
CA VAL A 20 2.48 3.12 13.48
C VAL A 20 3.13 1.79 13.83
N ALA A 21 2.88 0.73 13.05
CA ALA A 21 3.47 -0.58 13.24
C ALA A 21 5.03 -0.57 13.09
N PRO A 22 5.72 -1.58 13.66
CA PRO A 22 7.16 -1.75 13.52
C PRO A 22 7.60 -1.71 12.06
N ARG A 23 8.79 -1.15 11.82
CA ARG A 23 9.33 -0.97 10.46
C ARG A 23 9.41 -2.29 9.72
N GLU A 24 9.80 -3.37 10.39
CA GLU A 24 9.92 -4.72 9.83
C GLU A 24 8.59 -5.21 9.25
N HIS A 25 7.46 -4.91 9.91
CA HIS A 25 6.13 -5.27 9.43
C HIS A 25 5.76 -4.48 8.17
N ARG A 26 6.02 -3.17 8.16
CA ARG A 26 5.78 -2.31 7.00
C ARG A 26 6.64 -2.72 5.80
N GLU A 27 7.92 -2.99 6.02
CA GLU A 27 8.84 -3.47 4.96
C GLU A 27 8.41 -4.84 4.40
N SER A 28 7.97 -5.76 5.27
CA SER A 28 7.46 -7.08 4.88
C SER A 28 6.17 -6.99 4.06
N THR A 29 5.29 -6.05 4.42
CA THR A 29 4.06 -5.74 3.68
C THR A 29 4.38 -5.20 2.29
N PHE A 30 5.25 -4.19 2.18
CA PHE A 30 5.65 -3.65 0.88
C PHE A 30 6.46 -4.64 0.03
N TRP A 31 7.24 -5.53 0.67
CA TRP A 31 7.91 -6.62 -0.03
C TRP A 31 6.91 -7.61 -0.64
N THR A 32 5.86 -7.97 0.11
CA THR A 32 4.78 -8.84 -0.38
C THR A 32 4.04 -8.17 -1.55
N LEU A 33 3.63 -6.90 -1.40
CA LEU A 33 2.92 -6.16 -2.46
C LEU A 33 3.73 -6.13 -3.75
N ARG A 34 5.00 -5.75 -3.71
CA ARG A 34 5.86 -5.70 -4.92
C ARG A 34 5.94 -7.02 -5.68
N ARG A 35 5.79 -8.15 -4.99
CA ARG A 35 5.95 -9.49 -5.55
C ARG A 35 4.64 -10.11 -6.01
N GLU A 36 3.55 -9.89 -5.28
CA GLU A 36 2.28 -10.60 -5.48
C GLU A 36 1.18 -9.71 -6.05
N ALA A 37 1.15 -8.41 -5.69
CA ALA A 37 0.16 -7.46 -6.17
C ALA A 37 0.77 -6.04 -6.27
N PRO A 38 1.68 -5.81 -7.24
CA PRO A 38 2.50 -4.59 -7.28
C PRO A 38 1.70 -3.31 -7.52
N ILE A 39 0.54 -3.46 -8.17
CA ILE A 39 -0.50 -2.45 -8.37
C ILE A 39 -1.78 -3.03 -7.77
N LYS A 40 -2.16 -2.58 -6.56
CA LYS A 40 -3.35 -3.07 -5.85
C LYS A 40 -4.25 -1.91 -5.46
N PHE A 41 -5.56 -2.10 -5.60
CA PHE A 41 -6.56 -1.12 -5.19
C PHE A 41 -6.89 -1.26 -3.70
N PHE A 42 -7.05 -0.13 -3.03
CA PHE A 42 -7.44 -0.02 -1.62
C PHE A 42 -8.57 0.98 -1.49
N LYS A 43 -9.50 0.73 -0.56
CA LYS A 43 -10.45 1.75 -0.12
C LYS A 43 -9.71 2.80 0.67
N GLU A 44 -10.08 4.08 0.55
CA GLU A 44 -9.49 5.15 1.35
C GLU A 44 -9.98 5.14 2.80
N MET A 45 -9.17 5.69 3.71
CA MET A 45 -9.58 5.93 5.09
C MET A 45 -10.62 7.07 5.12
N PRO A 46 -11.72 6.96 5.89
CA PRO A 46 -12.66 8.06 6.03
C PRO A 46 -11.99 9.26 6.71
N LEU A 47 -12.11 10.44 6.09
CA LEU A 47 -11.65 11.71 6.64
C LEU A 47 -12.84 12.52 7.16
N VAL A 48 -12.68 13.09 8.35
CA VAL A 48 -13.71 13.94 8.96
C VAL A 48 -14.03 15.11 8.02
N ASN A 49 -15.30 15.34 7.75
CA ASN A 49 -15.84 16.37 6.85
C ASN A 49 -15.58 16.14 5.34
N PHE A 50 -15.10 14.96 4.92
CA PHE A 50 -14.98 14.61 3.50
C PHE A 50 -15.80 13.36 3.18
N PRO A 51 -16.55 13.34 2.07
CA PRO A 51 -17.18 12.11 1.61
C PRO A 51 -16.11 11.12 1.18
N PRO A 52 -16.28 9.80 1.44
CA PRO A 52 -15.36 8.81 0.92
C PRO A 52 -15.43 8.78 -0.61
N GLY A 53 -14.28 8.96 -1.24
CA GLY A 53 -14.04 8.70 -2.64
C GLY A 53 -14.03 7.21 -2.97
N PRO A 54 -13.73 6.87 -4.23
CA PRO A 54 -13.69 5.48 -4.67
C PRO A 54 -12.56 4.68 -4.02
N GLY A 55 -11.52 5.32 -3.47
CA GLY A 55 -10.28 4.68 -3.05
C GLY A 55 -9.10 5.03 -3.97
N TYR A 56 -8.03 4.23 -3.91
CA TYR A 56 -6.80 4.50 -4.66
C TYR A 56 -6.08 3.22 -5.09
N TYR A 57 -5.26 3.33 -6.13
CA TYR A 57 -4.29 2.31 -6.51
C TYR A 57 -2.95 2.61 -5.83
N ALA A 58 -2.40 1.63 -5.12
CA ALA A 58 -1.04 1.70 -4.60
C ALA A 58 -0.07 1.08 -5.62
N LEU A 59 0.86 1.90 -6.11
CA LEU A 59 1.97 1.48 -6.97
C LEU A 59 3.18 1.26 -6.08
N THR A 60 3.69 0.03 -6.00
CA THR A 60 4.72 -0.32 -5.01
C THR A 60 6.09 -0.62 -5.63
N LYS A 61 6.16 -0.76 -6.96
CA LYS A 61 7.43 -0.89 -7.67
C LYS A 61 7.94 0.47 -8.15
N HIS A 62 9.25 0.61 -8.14
CA HIS A 62 9.92 1.81 -8.63
C HIS A 62 9.59 2.10 -10.10
N GLU A 63 9.53 1.08 -10.96
CA GLU A 63 9.23 1.24 -12.40
C GLU A 63 7.84 1.85 -12.65
N ASP A 64 6.82 1.39 -11.93
CA ASP A 64 5.44 1.89 -12.06
C ASP A 64 5.34 3.33 -11.54
N ILE A 65 5.95 3.62 -10.39
CA ILE A 65 6.00 4.98 -9.83
C ILE A 65 6.70 5.92 -10.81
N TRP A 66 7.86 5.51 -11.35
CA TRP A 66 8.63 6.30 -12.30
C TRP A 66 7.83 6.60 -13.57
N ALA A 67 7.11 5.60 -14.10
CA ALA A 67 6.30 5.72 -15.31
C ALA A 67 5.13 6.68 -15.13
N VAL A 68 4.36 6.56 -14.04
CA VAL A 68 3.22 7.46 -13.76
C VAL A 68 3.68 8.88 -13.45
N SER A 69 4.81 9.04 -12.75
CA SER A 69 5.34 10.38 -12.41
C SER A 69 5.81 11.18 -13.63
N ARG A 70 5.98 10.52 -14.80
CA ARG A 70 6.54 11.12 -16.02
C ARG A 70 5.62 11.06 -17.24
N ASN A 71 4.44 10.47 -17.12
CA ASN A 71 3.42 10.44 -18.16
C ASN A 71 2.12 11.06 -17.61
N PRO A 72 2.02 12.40 -17.58
CA PRO A 72 0.82 13.10 -17.13
C PRO A 72 -0.35 12.98 -18.11
#